data_AF-A0A1Y3N626-F1
#
_entry.id   AF-A0A1Y3N626-F1
#
_cell.length_a   1.000
_cell.length_b   1.000
_cell.length_c   1.000
_cell.angle_alpha   90.00
_cell.angle_beta   90.00
_cell.angle_gamma   90.00
#
_symmetry.space_group_name_H-M   'P 1'
#
loop_
_entity.id
_entity.type
_entity.pdbx_description
1 polymer ?
#
loop_
_entity_poly.entity_id
_entity_poly.type
_entity_poly.pdbx_seq_one_letter_code
_entity_poly.pdbx_strand_id
1 'polypeptide(L)'
;MTENQSENKMSKYHLDFDRIMKNIFKTNVKLISYYGPVAMGILGMTYDYIPKSYKINMECERGIFIISITDKEGKTFYPTDSTKECYYHDISVEKDIIHLVQLTYNIINNK
;
A
#
# COMPACT_ATOMS: atom_id res chain seq x y z
N MET A 1 29.05 8.76 1.70
CA MET A 1 28.31 8.53 2.97
C MET A 1 26.81 8.78 2.75
N THR A 2 26.19 8.12 1.76
CA THR A 2 24.85 8.53 1.27
C THR A 2 23.82 7.40 1.28
N GLU A 3 24.23 6.16 1.53
CA GLU A 3 23.37 4.96 1.48
C GLU A 3 22.56 4.73 2.77
N ASN A 4 23.07 5.16 3.94
CA ASN A 4 22.41 4.89 5.23
C ASN A 4 21.15 5.73 5.53
N GLN A 5 20.85 6.79 4.78
CA GLN A 5 19.68 7.65 5.05
C GLN A 5 18.43 7.20 4.29
N SER A 6 18.57 6.64 3.09
CA SER A 6 17.44 6.15 2.29
C SER A 6 16.86 4.85 2.86
N GLU A 7 17.72 3.93 3.32
CA GLU A 7 17.31 2.66 3.93
C GLU A 7 16.53 2.88 5.24
N ASN A 8 16.99 3.80 6.09
CA ASN A 8 16.31 4.15 7.34
C ASN A 8 14.94 4.80 7.11
N LYS A 9 14.79 5.65 6.08
CA LYS A 9 13.49 6.23 5.71
C LYS A 9 12.53 5.17 5.18
N MET A 10 13.02 4.23 4.37
CA MET A 10 12.17 3.19 3.77
C MET A 10 11.72 2.14 4.78
N SER A 11 12.58 1.78 5.75
CA SER A 11 12.21 0.95 6.90
C SER A 11 11.11 1.59 7.75
N LYS A 12 11.17 2.91 7.95
CA LYS A 12 10.10 3.65 8.63
C LYS A 12 8.79 3.61 7.85
N TYR A 13 8.83 3.79 6.53
CA TYR A 13 7.62 3.74 5.70
C TYR A 13 6.92 2.37 5.77
N HIS A 14 7.66 1.27 5.77
CA HIS A 14 7.08 -0.07 6.01
C HIS A 14 6.23 -0.12 7.29
N LEU A 15 6.76 0.41 8.40
CA LEU A 15 6.05 0.41 9.69
C LEU A 15 4.82 1.32 9.64
N ASP A 16 4.93 2.47 8.97
CA ASP A 16 3.80 3.39 8.79
C ASP A 16 2.70 2.79 7.91
N PHE A 17 3.05 2.09 6.83
CA PHE A 17 2.08 1.41 5.96
C PHE A 17 1.33 0.30 6.69
N ASP A 18 2.04 -0.59 7.39
CA ASP A 18 1.41 -1.68 8.14
C ASP A 18 0.49 -1.14 9.25
N ARG A 19 0.93 -0.08 9.95
CA ARG A 19 0.11 0.62 10.93
C ARG A 19 -1.16 1.19 10.30
N ILE A 20 -1.05 1.91 9.19
CA ILE A 20 -2.21 2.52 8.51
C ILE A 20 -3.17 1.46 7.99
N MET A 21 -2.66 0.40 7.35
CA MET A 21 -3.44 -0.73 6.88
C MET A 21 -4.22 -1.39 8.01
N LYS A 22 -3.56 -1.72 9.13
CA LYS A 22 -4.19 -2.31 10.30
C LYS A 22 -5.15 -1.35 11.01
N ASN A 23 -4.93 -0.03 10.95
CA ASN A 23 -5.87 0.93 11.52
C ASN A 23 -7.19 1.00 10.72
N ILE A 24 -7.11 0.97 9.38
CA ILE A 24 -8.29 1.09 8.51
C ILE A 24 -9.02 -0.24 8.35
N PHE A 25 -8.28 -1.31 8.03
CA PHE A 25 -8.84 -2.63 7.80
C PHE A 25 -9.00 -3.45 9.09
N LYS A 26 -8.38 -3.04 10.20
CA LYS A 26 -8.44 -3.75 11.49
C LYS A 26 -7.94 -5.18 11.35
N THR A 27 -8.62 -6.13 12.01
CA THR A 27 -8.32 -7.57 11.97
C THR A 27 -8.71 -8.23 10.65
N ASN A 28 -9.30 -7.49 9.69
CA ASN A 28 -9.74 -8.05 8.42
C ASN A 28 -8.60 -8.16 7.39
N VAL A 29 -7.42 -7.66 7.71
CA VAL A 29 -6.27 -7.69 6.84
C VAL A 29 -5.10 -8.41 7.50
N LYS A 30 -4.40 -9.23 6.72
CA LYS A 30 -3.20 -9.94 7.17
C LYS A 30 -2.07 -9.72 6.18
N LEU A 31 -0.93 -9.24 6.65
CA LEU A 31 0.29 -9.19 5.84
C LEU A 31 0.74 -10.62 5.51
N ILE A 32 0.86 -10.94 4.23
CA ILE A 32 1.26 -12.27 3.73
C ILE A 32 2.61 -12.27 3.02
N SER A 33 3.04 -11.13 2.51
CA SER A 33 4.36 -10.98 1.88
C SER A 33 4.91 -9.57 2.11
N TYR A 34 6.22 -9.49 2.25
CA TYR A 34 6.98 -8.26 2.38
C TYR A 34 8.30 -8.41 1.61
N TYR A 35 8.65 -7.40 0.81
CA TYR A 35 9.97 -7.28 0.21
C TYR A 35 10.45 -5.82 0.23
N GLY A 36 11.75 -5.61 0.37
CA GLY A 36 12.39 -4.30 0.53
C GLY A 36 13.04 -4.13 1.91
N PRO A 37 13.59 -2.95 2.25
CA PRO A 37 13.98 -1.87 1.34
C PRO A 37 15.28 -2.23 0.60
N VAL A 38 15.24 -2.35 -0.73
CA VAL A 38 16.44 -2.61 -1.55
C VAL A 38 17.05 -1.31 -2.05
N ALA A 39 18.34 -1.33 -2.41
CA ALA A 39 19.17 -0.19 -2.82
C ALA A 39 18.57 0.72 -3.93
N MET A 40 17.55 0.26 -4.66
CA MET A 40 16.81 1.06 -5.66
C MET A 40 15.56 1.79 -5.13
N GLY A 41 15.32 1.79 -3.82
CA GLY A 41 14.15 2.43 -3.22
C GLY A 41 12.85 1.69 -3.56
N ILE A 42 12.92 0.35 -3.57
CA ILE A 42 11.76 -0.52 -3.82
C ILE A 42 11.32 -1.17 -2.52
N LEU A 43 10.03 -1.12 -2.25
CA LEU A 43 9.32 -1.74 -1.14
C LEU A 43 8.02 -2.33 -1.67
N GLY A 44 7.68 -3.55 -1.26
CA GLY A 44 6.40 -4.16 -1.58
C GLY A 44 5.81 -4.89 -0.38
N MET A 45 4.50 -4.75 -0.21
CA MET A 45 3.73 -5.42 0.82
C MET A 45 2.48 -6.02 0.20
N THR A 46 2.22 -7.29 0.45
CA THR A 46 0.96 -7.93 0.04
C THR A 46 0.18 -8.33 1.25
N TYR A 47 -1.08 -7.92 1.27
CA TYR A 47 -2.03 -8.27 2.30
C TYR A 47 -3.15 -9.14 1.75
N ASP A 48 -3.62 -10.06 2.58
CA ASP A 48 -4.85 -10.81 2.35
C ASP A 48 -6.01 -10.14 3.11
N TYR A 49 -7.10 -9.83 2.41
CA TYR A 49 -8.32 -9.29 2.98
C TYR A 49 -9.33 -10.42 3.20
N ILE A 50 -9.36 -10.88 4.45
CA ILE A 50 -10.05 -12.09 4.91
C ILE A 50 -11.54 -12.13 4.53
N PRO A 51 -12.34 -11.05 4.68
CA PRO A 51 -13.78 -11.13 4.47
C PRO A 51 -14.23 -11.42 3.04
N LYS A 52 -13.41 -11.07 2.04
CA LYS A 52 -13.79 -11.18 0.62
C LYS A 52 -12.71 -11.81 -0.26
N SER A 53 -11.64 -12.33 0.34
CA SER A 53 -10.53 -12.99 -0.34
C SER A 53 -9.88 -12.12 -1.43
N TYR A 54 -9.77 -10.81 -1.17
CA TYR A 54 -8.98 -9.92 -2.02
C TYR A 54 -7.53 -9.92 -1.56
N LYS A 55 -6.60 -9.84 -2.52
CA LYS A 55 -5.21 -9.47 -2.23
C LYS A 55 -5.02 -7.99 -2.46
N ILE A 56 -4.40 -7.30 -1.52
CA ILE A 56 -4.05 -5.89 -1.62
C ILE A 56 -2.53 -5.82 -1.72
N ASN A 57 -2.00 -5.44 -2.88
CA ASN A 57 -0.58 -5.22 -3.08
C ASN A 57 -0.30 -3.73 -2.97
N MET A 58 0.71 -3.38 -2.20
CA MET A 58 1.21 -2.03 -2.01
C MET A 58 2.66 -2.03 -2.43
N GLU A 59 2.99 -1.23 -3.44
CA GLU A 59 4.34 -1.12 -3.96
C GLU A 59 4.78 0.34 -3.90
N CYS A 60 6.00 0.57 -3.43
CA CYS A 60 6.67 1.84 -3.52
C CYS A 60 7.95 1.66 -4.32
N GLU A 61 8.07 2.36 -5.44
CA GLU A 61 9.29 2.40 -6.24
C GLU A 61 9.71 3.86 -6.42
N ARG A 62 10.93 4.19 -5.96
CA ARG A 62 11.54 5.53 -6.13
C ARG A 62 10.65 6.68 -5.62
N GLY A 63 9.86 6.42 -4.57
CA GLY A 63 8.93 7.39 -3.97
C GLY A 63 7.55 7.45 -4.62
N ILE A 64 7.31 6.64 -5.66
CA ILE A 64 5.99 6.46 -6.27
C ILE A 64 5.30 5.31 -5.56
N PHE A 65 4.13 5.59 -4.99
CA PHE A 65 3.34 4.62 -4.25
C PHE A 65 2.11 4.16 -5.04
N ILE A 66 1.91 2.86 -5.15
CA ILE A 66 0.87 2.20 -5.94
C ILE A 66 0.16 1.16 -5.06
N ILE A 67 -1.17 1.17 -5.08
CA ILE A 67 -1.99 0.08 -4.54
C ILE A 67 -2.67 -0.64 -5.70
N SER A 68 -2.59 -1.97 -5.73
CA SER A 68 -3.39 -2.81 -6.62
C SER A 68 -4.18 -3.83 -5.80
N ILE A 69 -5.38 -4.16 -6.28
CA ILE A 69 -6.29 -5.10 -5.62
C ILE A 69 -6.57 -6.23 -6.59
N THR A 70 -6.28 -7.47 -6.19
CA THR A 70 -6.59 -8.66 -6.96
C THR A 70 -7.77 -9.38 -6.31
N ASP A 71 -8.81 -9.65 -7.08
CA ASP A 71 -9.99 -10.39 -6.62
C ASP A 71 -9.77 -11.91 -6.63
N LYS A 72 -10.77 -12.64 -6.12
CA LYS A 72 -10.78 -14.10 -6.10
C LYS A 72 -10.72 -14.75 -7.49
N GLU A 73 -11.08 -14.02 -8.54
CA GLU A 73 -11.07 -14.46 -9.94
C GLU A 73 -9.71 -14.15 -10.60
N GLY A 74 -8.78 -13.54 -9.85
CA GLY A 74 -7.46 -13.13 -10.34
C GLY A 74 -7.47 -11.81 -11.09
N LYS A 75 -8.61 -11.12 -11.17
CA LYS A 75 -8.71 -9.82 -11.83
C LYS A 75 -8.11 -8.75 -10.92
N THR A 76 -7.18 -7.99 -11.48
CA THR A 76 -6.53 -6.88 -10.78
C THR A 76 -7.15 -5.56 -11.19
N PHE A 77 -7.42 -4.70 -10.21
CA PHE A 77 -7.90 -3.34 -10.40
C PHE A 77 -7.18 -2.39 -9.43
N TYR A 78 -7.23 -1.11 -9.74
CA TYR A 78 -6.54 -0.07 -8.98
C TYR A 78 -7.58 0.83 -8.31
N PRO A 79 -7.40 1.20 -7.03
CA PRO A 79 -8.27 2.15 -6.37
C PRO A 79 -8.02 3.54 -6.98
N THR A 80 -8.89 3.98 -7.88
CA THR A 80 -8.83 5.32 -8.49
C THR A 80 -10.00 6.15 -8.00
N ASP A 81 -9.73 7.35 -7.49
CA ASP A 81 -10.76 8.37 -7.44
C ASP A 81 -10.96 8.87 -8.87
N SER A 82 -12.20 8.94 -9.32
CA SER A 82 -12.67 9.38 -10.64
C SER A 82 -12.08 10.70 -11.18
N THR A 83 -11.25 11.39 -10.40
CA THR A 83 -10.70 12.71 -10.71
C THR A 83 -9.19 12.77 -10.92
N LYS A 84 -8.40 11.73 -10.61
CA LYS A 84 -6.96 11.74 -10.91
C LYS A 84 -6.42 10.34 -11.12
N GLU A 85 -5.48 10.24 -12.04
CA GLU A 85 -4.44 9.23 -12.07
C GLU A 85 -3.77 9.13 -10.67
N CYS A 86 -4.34 8.31 -9.76
CA CYS A 86 -3.90 8.11 -8.37
C CYS A 86 -2.52 7.41 -8.26
N TYR A 87 -1.72 7.47 -9.32
CA TYR A 87 -0.43 6.81 -9.47
C TYR A 87 0.72 7.59 -8.82
N TYR A 88 0.46 8.73 -8.16
CA TYR A 88 1.50 9.62 -7.65
C TYR A 88 1.14 10.19 -6.29
N HIS A 89 1.44 9.43 -5.23
CA HIS A 89 1.44 9.96 -3.89
C HIS A 89 2.87 10.04 -3.37
N ASP A 90 3.26 11.21 -2.90
CA ASP A 90 4.53 11.38 -2.19
C ASP A 90 4.44 10.61 -0.88
N ILE A 91 5.20 9.53 -0.79
CA ILE A 91 5.30 8.66 0.39
C ILE A 91 5.70 9.40 1.67
N SER A 92 6.28 10.60 1.56
CA SER A 92 6.59 11.45 2.72
C SER A 92 5.34 12.10 3.34
N VAL A 93 4.19 12.06 2.68
CA VAL A 93 2.93 12.63 3.15
C VAL A 93 1.99 11.53 3.66
N GLU A 94 1.97 11.30 4.97
CA GLU A 94 1.14 10.26 5.61
C GLU A 94 -0.36 10.37 5.25
N LYS A 95 -0.88 11.60 5.11
CA LYS A 95 -2.29 11.85 4.77
C LYS A 95 -2.69 11.22 3.43
N ASP A 96 -1.78 11.22 2.46
CA ASP A 96 -2.01 10.68 1.13
C ASP A 96 -2.09 9.15 1.15
N ILE A 97 -1.21 8.53 1.95
CA ILE A 97 -1.23 7.09 2.20
C ILE A 97 -2.55 6.69 2.88
N ILE A 98 -2.96 7.43 3.92
CA ILE A 98 -4.23 7.20 4.61
C ILE A 98 -5.40 7.29 3.63
N HIS A 99 -5.42 8.33 2.79
CA HIS A 99 -6.50 8.54 1.81
C HIS A 99 -6.60 7.38 0.82
N LEU A 100 -5.47 6.92 0.26
CA LEU A 100 -5.47 5.77 -0.65
C LEU A 100 -5.92 4.46 0.01
N VAL A 101 -5.48 4.21 1.23
CA VAL A 101 -5.89 3.00 1.97
C VAL A 101 -7.38 3.07 2.32
N GLN A 102 -7.92 4.25 2.64
CA GLN A 102 -9.35 4.47 2.83
C GLN A 102 -10.15 4.25 1.55
N LEU A 103 -9.67 4.78 0.42
CA LEU A 103 -10.27 4.57 -0.90
C LEU A 103 -10.32 3.08 -1.26
N THR A 104 -9.21 2.38 -1.04
CA THR A 104 -9.11 0.91 -1.20
C THR A 104 -10.16 0.19 -0.36
N TYR A 105 -10.29 0.56 0.91
CA TYR A 105 -11.28 -0.03 1.81
C TYR A 105 -12.73 0.23 1.34
N ASN A 106 -13.02 1.45 0.88
CA ASN A 106 -14.34 1.84 0.40
C ASN A 106 -14.72 1.09 -0.88
N ILE A 107 -13.81 1.02 -1.86
CA ILE A 107 -14.02 0.29 -3.11
C ILE A 107 -14.27 -1.20 -2.84
N ILE A 108 -13.43 -1.83 -2.02
CA ILE A 108 -13.59 -3.25 -1.68
C ILE A 108 -14.92 -3.49 -0.96
N ASN A 109 -15.42 -2.52 -0.19
CA ASN A 109 -16.66 -2.63 0.57
C ASN A 109 -17.90 -2.02 -0.09
N ASN A 110 -17.80 -1.49 -1.32
CA ASN A 110 -18.86 -0.76 -2.02
C ASN A 110 -19.50 0.33 -1.14
N LYS A 111 -18.68 1.17 -0.51
CA LYS A 111 -19.11 2.32 0.28
C LYS A 111 -18.71 3.63 -0.36
#